data_AF-Q9XTW5-F1
#
_entry.id   AF-Q9XTW5-F1
#
_cell.length_a   1.000
_cell.length_b   1.000
_cell.length_c   1.000
_cell.angle_alpha   90.00
_cell.angle_beta   90.00
_cell.angle_gamma   90.00
#
_symmetry.space_group_name_H-M   'P 1'
#
loop_
_entity.id
_entity.type
_entity.pdbx_description
1 polymer ?
#
loop_
_entity_poly.entity_id
_entity_poly.type
_entity_poly.pdbx_seq_one_letter_code
_entity_poly.pdbx_strand_id
1 'polypeptide(L)'
;MAPTPKFGPKKIQNVSAVSCSVKKYQASTSSPVPILNVQERVELRKLEQMLPVSPKNCDPADVVLRAASYIDQLVATVQARVKNGTLPMGALSSLPPQYSKPIKSSRRTVSSKKSRRSMEKKR
;
A
#
# COMPACT_ATOMS: atom_id res chain seq x y z
N MET A 1 22.41 -5.79 40.87
CA MET A 1 22.42 -5.49 39.42
C MET A 1 21.53 -4.28 39.19
N ALA A 2 22.10 -3.15 38.75
CA ALA A 2 21.36 -1.90 38.57
C ALA A 2 20.62 -1.89 37.21
N PRO A 3 19.40 -1.32 37.14
CA PRO A 3 18.60 -1.27 35.92
C PRO A 3 19.13 -0.23 34.94
N THR A 4 19.27 -0.62 33.67
CA THR A 4 19.72 0.25 32.59
C THR A 4 18.61 1.19 32.10
N PRO A 5 18.93 2.45 31.72
CA PRO A 5 17.94 3.43 31.28
C PRO A 5 17.39 3.12 29.88
N LYS A 6 16.06 3.12 29.77
CA LYS A 6 15.31 2.98 28.50
C LYS A 6 15.51 4.22 27.63
N PHE A 7 16.21 4.06 26.51
CA PHE A 7 16.29 5.08 25.47
C PHE A 7 14.93 5.22 24.78
N GLY A 8 14.23 6.32 25.08
CA GLY A 8 12.98 6.69 24.44
C GLY A 8 13.15 7.09 22.97
N PRO A 9 12.12 6.90 22.13
CA PRO A 9 12.13 7.24 20.72
C PRO A 9 12.30 8.75 20.51
N LYS A 10 13.38 9.13 19.82
CA LYS A 10 13.64 10.52 19.41
C LYS A 10 12.57 10.95 18.40
N LYS A 11 11.87 12.05 18.71
CA LYS A 11 10.95 12.75 17.80
C LYS A 11 11.69 13.04 16.49
N ILE A 12 11.32 12.35 15.41
CA ILE A 12 11.79 12.72 14.07
C ILE A 12 10.99 13.97 13.70
N GLN A 13 11.69 15.10 13.73
CA GLN A 13 11.22 16.40 13.31
C GLN A 13 10.75 16.31 11.86
N ASN A 14 9.46 16.56 11.69
CA ASN A 14 8.70 16.82 10.49
C ASN A 14 9.54 17.37 9.30
N VAL A 15 10.04 16.50 8.43
CA VAL A 15 10.64 16.90 7.15
C VAL A 15 9.55 17.05 6.10
N SER A 16 8.64 18.00 6.32
CA SER A 16 7.75 18.54 5.29
C SER A 16 8.54 19.43 4.35
N ALA A 17 9.31 18.86 3.42
CA ALA A 17 9.80 19.56 2.23
C ALA A 17 10.46 18.60 1.22
N VAL A 18 9.82 17.47 0.91
CA VAL A 18 10.05 16.89 -0.43
C VAL A 18 8.85 17.29 -1.26
N SER A 19 9.00 18.46 -1.88
CA SER A 19 8.18 18.93 -2.97
C SER A 19 8.18 17.86 -4.05
N CYS A 20 7.21 16.94 -4.01
CA CYS A 20 6.84 16.21 -5.20
C CYS A 20 6.31 17.27 -6.16
N SER A 21 7.09 17.61 -7.18
CA SER A 21 6.61 18.29 -8.37
C SER A 21 5.48 17.45 -8.93
N VAL A 22 4.27 17.73 -8.46
CA VAL A 22 3.04 17.20 -9.04
C VAL A 22 3.01 17.84 -10.41
N LYS A 23 3.44 17.07 -11.41
CA LYS A 23 3.06 17.31 -12.79
C LYS A 23 1.54 17.46 -12.69
N LYS A 24 1.06 18.70 -12.85
CA LYS A 24 -0.35 19.00 -13.03
C LYS A 24 -0.73 18.25 -14.29
N TYR A 25 -1.10 16.98 -14.15
CA TYR A 25 -2.06 16.38 -15.03
C TYR A 25 -3.28 17.25 -14.80
N GLN A 26 -3.41 18.21 -15.71
CA GLN A 26 -4.68 18.79 -16.09
C GLN A 26 -5.56 17.59 -16.41
N ALA A 27 -6.15 17.00 -15.36
CA ALA A 27 -7.23 16.06 -15.49
C ALA A 27 -8.29 16.91 -16.17
N SER A 28 -8.43 16.70 -17.47
CA SER A 28 -9.50 17.25 -18.28
C SER A 28 -10.78 17.02 -17.48
N THR A 29 -11.32 18.10 -16.93
CA THR A 29 -12.55 18.13 -16.16
C THR A 29 -13.72 17.96 -17.12
N SER A 30 -13.82 16.79 -17.73
CA SER A 30 -14.95 16.33 -18.53
C SER A 30 -14.72 14.86 -18.92
N SER A 31 -14.35 14.00 -17.96
CA SER A 31 -14.72 12.59 -18.15
C SER A 31 -16.24 12.56 -17.92
N PRO A 32 -17.04 12.03 -18.86
CA PRO A 32 -18.47 11.87 -18.61
C PRO A 32 -18.60 11.10 -17.30
N VAL A 33 -19.32 11.68 -16.33
CA VAL A 33 -19.67 10.96 -15.11
C VAL A 33 -20.33 9.66 -15.59
N PRO A 34 -19.73 8.49 -15.38
CA PRO A 34 -20.27 7.26 -15.93
C PRO A 34 -21.68 7.08 -15.38
N ILE A 35 -22.68 7.11 -16.27
CA ILE A 35 -24.07 6.89 -15.87
C ILE A 35 -24.19 5.40 -15.61
N LEU A 36 -24.10 5.02 -14.34
CA LEU A 36 -24.25 3.64 -13.93
C LEU A 36 -25.70 3.19 -14.08
N ASN A 37 -25.86 2.03 -14.72
CA ASN A 37 -27.13 1.33 -14.85
C ASN A 37 -27.66 0.89 -13.46
N VAL A 38 -28.95 0.61 -13.37
CA VAL A 38 -29.64 0.16 -12.16
C VAL A 38 -28.96 -1.09 -11.59
N GLN A 39 -28.63 -2.07 -12.43
CA GLN A 39 -27.96 -3.29 -11.97
C GLN A 39 -26.58 -3.02 -11.37
N GLU A 40 -25.77 -2.16 -12.01
CA GLU A 40 -24.43 -1.80 -11.53
C GLU A 40 -24.50 -1.10 -10.16
N ARG A 41 -25.52 -0.25 -9.95
CA ARG A 41 -25.77 0.40 -8.66
C ARG A 41 -26.14 -0.61 -7.56
N VAL A 42 -26.91 -1.64 -7.89
CA VAL A 42 -27.26 -2.72 -6.95
C VAL A 42 -26.01 -3.52 -6.56
N GLU A 43 -25.19 -3.91 -7.53
CA GLU A 43 -23.94 -4.62 -7.26
C GLU A 43 -22.96 -3.75 -6.46
N LEU A 44 -22.87 -2.45 -6.73
CA LEU A 44 -22.04 -1.54 -5.94
C LEU A 44 -22.54 -1.38 -4.51
N ARG A 45 -23.85 -1.34 -4.28
CA ARG A 45 -24.42 -1.33 -2.92
C ARG A 45 -24.10 -2.62 -2.18
N LYS A 46 -24.18 -3.77 -2.86
CA LYS A 46 -23.78 -5.06 -2.30
C LYS A 46 -22.29 -5.09 -1.97
N LEU A 47 -21.44 -4.56 -2.85
CA LEU A 47 -20.00 -4.44 -2.62
C LEU A 47 -19.70 -3.53 -1.42
N GLU A 48 -20.38 -2.39 -1.31
CA GLU A 48 -20.24 -1.45 -0.19
C GLU A 48 -20.54 -2.12 1.16
N GLN A 49 -21.52 -3.02 1.22
CA GLN A 49 -21.86 -3.79 2.42
C GLN A 49 -20.81 -4.85 2.80
N MET A 50 -19.98 -5.30 1.86
CA MET A 50 -18.90 -6.27 2.14
C MET A 50 -17.62 -5.60 2.67
N LEU A 51 -17.52 -4.27 2.57
CA LEU A 51 -16.35 -3.54 3.03
C LEU A 51 -16.44 -3.25 4.54
N PRO A 52 -15.32 -3.24 5.27
CA PRO A 52 -15.31 -3.00 6.71
C PRO A 52 -15.81 -1.59 7.11
N VAL A 53 -15.82 -0.64 6.18
CA VAL A 53 -16.31 0.72 6.40
C VAL A 53 -17.16 1.15 5.21
N SER A 54 -18.45 1.39 5.47
CA SER A 54 -19.43 1.88 4.48
C SER A 54 -19.96 3.26 4.88
N PRO A 55 -19.31 4.37 4.48
CA PRO A 55 -19.86 5.69 4.71
C PRO A 55 -21.19 5.87 3.97
N LYS A 56 -22.12 6.59 4.61
CA LYS A 56 -23.36 6.99 3.96
C LYS A 56 -23.01 7.95 2.82
N ASN A 57 -23.30 7.55 1.57
CA ASN A 57 -23.16 8.36 0.33
C ASN A 57 -21.74 8.44 -0.26
N CYS A 58 -21.14 7.29 -0.59
CA CYS A 58 -19.87 7.25 -1.31
C CYS A 58 -20.04 7.41 -2.82
N ASP A 59 -19.04 8.04 -3.47
CA ASP A 59 -18.86 7.97 -4.92
C ASP A 59 -18.62 6.51 -5.34
N PRO A 60 -19.28 5.99 -6.40
CA PRO A 60 -18.99 4.66 -6.92
C PRO A 60 -17.50 4.39 -7.17
N ALA A 61 -16.73 5.38 -7.63
CA ALA A 61 -15.29 5.21 -7.87
C ALA A 61 -14.53 4.94 -6.56
N ASP A 62 -14.89 5.64 -5.47
CA ASP A 62 -14.30 5.44 -4.16
C ASP A 62 -14.63 4.06 -3.59
N VAL A 63 -15.85 3.56 -3.82
CA VAL A 63 -16.25 2.20 -3.40
C VAL A 63 -15.34 1.16 -4.05
N VAL A 64 -15.12 1.26 -5.36
CA VAL A 64 -14.25 0.35 -6.10
C VAL A 64 -12.80 0.45 -5.63
N LEU A 65 -12.28 1.66 -5.44
CA LEU A 65 -10.91 1.88 -4.96
C LEU A 65 -10.69 1.29 -3.56
N ARG A 66 -11.66 1.46 -2.65
CA ARG A 66 -11.62 0.85 -1.31
C ARG A 66 -11.69 -0.66 -1.38
N ALA A 67 -12.54 -1.21 -2.26
CA ALA A 67 -12.62 -2.65 -2.43
C ALA A 67 -11.29 -3.24 -2.91
N ALA A 68 -10.65 -2.63 -3.91
CA ALA A 68 -9.32 -3.04 -4.37
C ALA A 68 -8.29 -3.01 -3.22
N SER A 69 -8.28 -1.91 -2.46
CA SER A 69 -7.38 -1.76 -1.30
C SER A 69 -7.64 -2.82 -0.22
N TYR A 70 -8.90 -3.18 0.00
CA TYR A 70 -9.27 -4.20 1.00
C TYR A 70 -8.86 -5.60 0.55
N ILE A 71 -9.01 -5.92 -0.74
CA ILE A 71 -8.51 -7.18 -1.32
C ILE A 71 -7.00 -7.31 -1.09
N ASP A 72 -6.23 -6.26 -1.34
CA ASP A 72 -4.78 -6.27 -1.11
C ASP A 72 -4.42 -6.51 0.37
N GLN A 73 -5.19 -5.93 1.30
CA GLN A 73 -5.00 -6.17 2.74
C GLN A 73 -5.31 -7.62 3.13
N LEU A 74 -6.37 -8.21 2.58
CA LEU A 74 -6.72 -9.60 2.82
C LEU A 74 -5.62 -10.54 2.30
N VAL A 75 -5.14 -10.29 1.08
CA VAL A 75 -4.03 -11.02 0.48
C VAL A 75 -2.77 -10.91 1.34
N ALA A 76 -2.40 -9.69 1.76
CA ALA A 76 -1.25 -9.46 2.62
C ALA A 76 -1.38 -10.21 3.96
N THR A 77 -2.59 -10.25 4.53
CA THR A 77 -2.89 -10.98 5.76
C THR A 77 -2.72 -12.48 5.58
N VAL A 78 -3.23 -13.06 4.48
CA VAL A 78 -3.03 -14.48 4.16
C VAL A 78 -1.54 -14.78 4.01
N GLN A 79 -0.80 -13.99 3.23
CA GLN A 79 0.64 -14.15 3.05
C GLN A 79 1.40 -14.06 4.38
N ALA A 80 1.06 -13.12 5.24
CA ALA A 80 1.68 -12.97 6.56
C ALA A 80 1.38 -14.19 7.44
N ARG A 81 0.13 -14.65 7.49
CA ARG A 81 -0.27 -15.82 8.29
C ARG A 81 0.40 -17.11 7.83
N VAL A 82 0.59 -17.28 6.53
CA VAL A 82 1.32 -18.42 5.96
C VAL A 82 2.81 -18.35 6.33
N LYS A 83 3.45 -17.18 6.22
CA LYS A 83 4.84 -16.98 6.65
C LYS A 83 5.04 -17.21 8.15
N ASN A 84 4.05 -16.85 8.95
CA ASN A 84 4.06 -17.04 10.40
C ASN A 84 3.70 -18.48 10.81
N GLY A 85 3.37 -19.37 9.87
CA GLY A 85 3.01 -20.77 10.14
C GLY A 85 1.61 -20.99 10.73
N THR A 86 0.77 -19.95 10.76
CA THR A 86 -0.62 -20.05 11.26
C THR A 86 -1.63 -20.47 10.19
N LEU A 87 -1.24 -20.44 8.91
CA LEU A 87 -1.99 -20.99 7.80
C LEU A 87 -1.09 -21.89 6.95
N PRO A 88 -1.63 -22.99 6.37
CA PRO A 88 -0.86 -23.88 5.52
C PRO A 88 -0.42 -23.18 4.23
N MET A 89 0.71 -23.62 3.66
CA MET A 89 1.24 -23.09 2.39
C MET A 89 0.25 -23.20 1.22
N GLY A 90 -0.62 -24.23 1.24
CA GLY A 90 -1.69 -24.43 0.26
C GLY A 90 -2.75 -23.31 0.22
N ALA A 91 -2.79 -22.45 1.24
CA ALA A 91 -3.65 -21.26 1.20
C ALA A 91 -3.20 -20.26 0.11
N LEU A 92 -1.90 -20.19 -0.19
CA LEU A 92 -1.39 -19.29 -1.24
C LEU A 92 -1.72 -19.77 -2.66
N SER A 93 -1.91 -21.07 -2.86
CA SER A 93 -2.35 -21.64 -4.14
C SER A 93 -3.84 -21.42 -4.42
N SER A 94 -4.64 -21.12 -3.40
CA SER A 94 -6.05 -20.75 -3.58
C SER A 94 -6.22 -19.28 -3.99
N LEU A 95 -5.20 -18.45 -3.82
CA LEU A 95 -5.26 -17.05 -4.26
C LEU A 95 -5.08 -16.96 -5.78
N PRO A 96 -5.73 -15.99 -6.44
CA PRO A 96 -5.51 -15.75 -7.87
C PRO A 96 -4.00 -15.58 -8.17
N PRO A 97 -3.49 -16.08 -9.32
CA PRO A 97 -2.06 -16.12 -9.61
C PRO A 97 -1.33 -14.76 -9.52
N GLN A 98 -2.06 -13.66 -9.71
CA GLN A 98 -1.56 -12.30 -9.56
C GLN A 98 -1.08 -11.98 -8.13
N TYR A 99 -1.63 -12.65 -7.13
CA TYR A 99 -1.33 -12.42 -5.70
C TYR A 99 -0.34 -13.43 -5.13
N SER A 100 -0.09 -14.55 -5.82
CA SER A 100 0.86 -15.57 -5.35
C SER A 100 2.31 -15.12 -5.53
N LYS A 101 2.57 -14.22 -6.48
CA LYS A 101 3.92 -13.69 -6.70
C LYS A 101 4.24 -12.72 -5.56
N PRO A 102 5.40 -12.85 -4.89
CA PRO A 102 5.85 -11.79 -4.00
C PRO A 102 5.91 -10.53 -4.85
N ILE A 103 5.17 -9.50 -4.45
CA ILE A 103 5.39 -8.15 -4.95
C ILE A 103 6.88 -7.95 -4.73
N LYS A 104 7.67 -7.97 -5.80
CA LYS A 104 9.07 -7.60 -5.74
C LYS A 104 8.99 -6.21 -5.16
N SER A 105 9.26 -6.12 -3.85
CA SER A 105 9.34 -4.87 -3.14
C SER A 105 10.36 -4.12 -3.95
N SER A 106 9.87 -3.25 -4.84
CA SER A 106 10.67 -2.27 -5.56
C SER A 106 11.04 -1.28 -4.49
N ARG A 107 11.90 -1.75 -3.59
CA ARG A 107 12.65 -0.98 -2.64
C ARG A 107 13.46 -0.10 -3.57
N ARG A 108 12.91 1.08 -3.85
CA ARG A 108 13.67 2.22 -4.32
C ARG A 108 14.71 2.42 -3.24
N THR A 109 15.82 1.70 -3.36
CA THR A 109 17.03 2.01 -2.65
C THR A 109 17.39 3.39 -3.18
N VAL A 110 17.07 4.40 -2.39
CA VAL A 110 17.74 5.68 -2.46
C VAL A 110 19.21 5.39 -2.16
N SER A 111 19.94 4.96 -3.19
CA SER A 111 21.37 4.77 -3.14
C SER A 111 21.97 6.17 -3.04
N SER A 112 22.03 6.68 -1.82
CA SER A 112 22.88 7.80 -1.47
C SER A 112 24.32 7.31 -1.72
N LYS A 113 24.81 7.65 -2.91
CA LYS A 113 26.20 7.47 -3.35
C LYS A 113 27.12 8.22 -2.38
N LYS A 114 27.46 7.61 -1.24
CA LYS A 114 28.49 8.12 -0.33
C LYS A 114 29.85 7.75 -0.90
N SER A 115 30.35 8.59 -1.80
CA SER A 115 31.70 8.52 -2.36
C SER A 115 32.73 8.64 -1.24
N ARG A 116 33.33 7.53 -0.83
CA ARG A 116 34.53 7.52 0.03
C ARG A 116 35.74 7.61 -0.88
N ARG A 117 36.44 8.76 -0.85
CA ARG A 117 37.77 8.91 -1.45
C ARG A 117 38.75 8.08 -0.63
N SER A 118 39.23 6.97 -1.20
CA SER A 118 40.28 6.14 -0.59
C SER A 118 41.63 6.80 -0.83
N MET A 119 42.37 7.03 0.25
CA MET A 119 43.71 7.61 0.28
C MET A 119 44.71 6.47 0.01
N GLU A 120 45.23 6.37 -1.21
CA GLU A 120 46.27 5.39 -1.54
C GLU A 120 47.31 6.03 -2.44
N LYS A 121 48.54 6.23 -1.93
CA LYS A 121 49.83 6.18 -2.65
C LYS A 121 50.96 6.82 -1.83
N LYS A 122 51.83 5.98 -1.28
CA LYS A 122 53.27 5.90 -1.58
C LYS A 122 53.92 4.95 -0.57
N ARG A 123 54.25 3.75 -1.03
CA ARG A 123 55.34 2.96 -0.45
C ARG A 123 56.66 3.63 -0.80
#